data_AF-A0A3Q0RJE5-F1
#
_entry.id   AF-A0A3Q0RJE5-F1
#
_cell.length_a   1.000
_cell.length_b   1.000
_cell.length_c   1.000
_cell.angle_alpha   90.00
_cell.angle_beta   90.00
_cell.angle_gamma   90.00
#
_symmetry.space_group_name_H-M   'P 1'
#
loop_
_entity.id
_entity.type
_entity.pdbx_description
1 polymer ?
#
loop_
_entity_poly.entity_id
_entity_poly.type
_entity_poly.pdbx_seq_one_letter_code
_entity_poly.pdbx_strand_id
1 'polypeptide(L)'
;MSGGNKAADLLLHMRQNAEELHSFMRELESWEVDIKRKDEALRTGVEKVPPVRNRDYRAKMREKKKKKELAGDGDSKTEAASQASRIKSYDYRSWDKFDVDKVLEELDKEEESPADSNESDSEDTAVDAEKALAEKEKGNEFFKDGKYDDAIECYTRGMAADPYNPVLPTNRATSFFRLKKYAVAESDCNLAIALDSNYFKAYARRGAARFVLKKYEPALEAYCAVLLDFNLYFCLRARFSAGASTWLLCSCHPQRRKVESS
;
A
#
# COMPACT_ATOMS: atom_id res chain seq x y z
N MET A 1 38.48 32.37 0.60
CA MET A 1 37.75 32.93 -0.57
C MET A 1 36.83 31.84 -1.14
N SER A 2 35.62 31.64 -0.58
CA SER A 2 34.72 30.54 -0.97
C SER A 2 33.26 31.01 -1.13
N GLY A 3 33.09 32.20 -1.73
CA GLY A 3 31.77 32.80 -2.01
C GLY A 3 31.38 32.78 -3.48
N GLY A 4 32.33 32.61 -4.40
CA GLY A 4 32.09 32.70 -5.85
C GLY A 4 31.39 31.49 -6.48
N ASN A 5 31.50 30.31 -5.87
CA ASN A 5 31.04 29.06 -6.51
C ASN A 5 29.53 28.84 -6.34
N LYS A 6 28.95 29.26 -5.21
CA LYS A 6 27.53 28.99 -4.90
C LYS A 6 26.55 29.63 -5.89
N ALA A 7 26.90 30.79 -6.43
CA ALA A 7 26.07 31.47 -7.43
C ALA A 7 26.13 30.75 -8.79
N ALA A 8 27.29 30.23 -9.16
CA ALA A 8 27.45 29.42 -10.38
C ALA A 8 26.73 28.07 -10.25
N ASP A 9 26.82 27.43 -9.08
CA ASP A 9 26.14 26.17 -8.79
C ASP A 9 24.60 26.33 -8.85
N LEU A 10 24.07 27.45 -8.33
CA LEU A 10 22.64 27.75 -8.40
C LEU A 10 22.16 27.91 -9.85
N LEU A 11 22.93 28.63 -10.68
CA LEU A 11 22.60 28.82 -12.10
C LEU A 11 22.68 27.51 -12.87
N LEU A 12 23.66 26.64 -12.54
CA LEU A 12 23.77 25.30 -13.11
C LEU A 12 22.55 24.44 -12.74
N HIS A 13 22.14 24.44 -11.48
CA HIS A 13 20.95 23.73 -11.02
C HIS A 13 19.68 24.24 -11.70
N MET A 14 19.50 25.55 -11.83
CA MET A 14 18.36 26.13 -12.54
C MET A 14 18.30 25.67 -14.01
N ARG A 15 19.46 25.53 -14.65
CA ARG A 15 19.56 25.02 -16.02
C ARG A 15 19.24 23.53 -16.09
N GLN A 16 19.76 22.72 -15.18
CA GLN A 16 19.49 21.27 -15.11
C GLN A 16 18.01 21.01 -14.86
N ASN A 17 17.38 21.70 -13.90
CA ASN A 17 15.96 21.57 -13.62
C ASN A 17 15.09 21.95 -14.85
N ALA A 18 15.52 22.94 -15.65
CA ALA A 18 14.82 23.30 -16.88
C ALA A 18 15.01 22.24 -17.97
N GLU A 19 16.21 21.69 -18.13
CA GLU A 19 16.52 20.61 -19.08
C GLU A 19 15.74 19.33 -18.73
N GLU A 20 15.62 19.00 -17.45
CA GLU A 20 14.79 17.90 -16.93
C GLU A 20 13.31 18.13 -17.24
N LEU A 21 12.78 19.33 -16.98
CA LEU A 21 11.39 19.64 -17.35
C LEU A 21 11.16 19.47 -18.87
N HIS A 22 12.13 19.85 -19.70
CA HIS A 22 12.06 19.67 -21.14
C HIS A 22 12.21 18.21 -21.59
N SER A 23 12.92 17.33 -20.86
CA SER A 23 12.93 15.89 -21.15
C SER A 23 11.59 15.26 -20.78
N PHE A 24 11.06 15.57 -19.60
CA PHE A 24 9.74 15.08 -19.16
C PHE A 24 8.62 15.44 -20.13
N MET A 25 8.58 16.69 -20.60
CA MET A 25 7.59 17.13 -21.57
C MET A 25 7.69 16.37 -22.91
N ARG A 26 8.91 16.09 -23.38
CA ARG A 26 9.14 15.30 -24.61
C ARG A 26 8.75 13.83 -24.45
N GLU A 27 9.04 13.24 -23.30
CA GLU A 27 8.63 11.86 -22.99
C GLU A 27 7.11 11.74 -22.93
N LEU A 28 6.42 12.69 -22.29
CA LEU A 28 4.95 12.75 -22.28
C LEU A 28 4.36 12.87 -23.68
N GLU A 29 4.92 13.74 -24.53
CA GLU A 29 4.50 13.87 -25.93
C GLU A 29 4.71 12.57 -26.71
N SER A 30 5.84 11.90 -26.51
CA SER A 30 6.13 10.60 -27.15
C SER A 30 5.14 9.52 -26.72
N TRP A 31 4.81 9.48 -25.43
CA TRP A 31 3.87 8.52 -24.87
C TRP A 31 2.44 8.79 -25.36
N GLU A 32 2.04 10.06 -25.47
CA GLU A 32 0.75 10.45 -26.05
C GLU A 32 0.62 9.98 -27.51
N VAL A 33 1.68 10.15 -28.30
CA VAL A 33 1.73 9.68 -29.69
C VAL A 33 1.63 8.16 -29.76
N ASP A 34 2.35 7.44 -28.90
CA ASP A 34 2.32 5.97 -28.85
C ASP A 34 0.96 5.42 -28.44
N ILE A 35 0.27 6.06 -27.49
CA ILE A 35 -1.10 5.69 -27.13
C ILE A 35 -2.04 5.90 -28.31
N LYS A 36 -1.99 7.08 -28.95
CA LYS A 36 -2.83 7.37 -30.12
C LYS A 36 -2.58 6.38 -31.24
N ARG A 37 -1.32 6.00 -31.46
CA ARG A 37 -0.94 4.98 -32.44
C ARG A 37 -1.52 3.60 -32.09
N LYS A 38 -1.42 3.18 -30.83
CA LYS A 38 -2.00 1.91 -30.36
C LYS A 38 -3.53 1.92 -30.44
N ASP A 39 -4.19 3.01 -30.04
CA ASP A 39 -5.64 3.17 -30.16
C ASP A 39 -6.11 3.10 -31.61
N GLU A 40 -5.40 3.77 -32.53
CA GLU A 40 -5.69 3.70 -33.96
C GLU A 40 -5.43 2.30 -34.55
N ALA A 41 -4.38 1.60 -34.11
CA ALA A 41 -4.10 0.21 -34.52
C ALA A 41 -5.19 -0.76 -34.05
N LEU A 42 -5.73 -0.56 -32.85
CA LEU A 42 -6.86 -1.30 -32.31
C LEU A 42 -8.16 -0.97 -33.06
N ARG A 43 -8.35 0.29 -33.45
CA ARG A 43 -9.54 0.78 -34.17
C ARG A 43 -9.59 0.32 -35.63
N THR A 44 -8.44 0.29 -36.29
CA THR A 44 -8.26 -0.24 -37.66
C THR A 44 -8.23 -1.76 -37.69
N GLY A 45 -8.17 -2.43 -36.53
CA GLY A 45 -8.23 -3.88 -36.40
C GLY A 45 -6.95 -4.61 -36.82
N VAL A 46 -5.82 -3.89 -36.89
CA VAL A 46 -4.51 -4.45 -37.24
C VAL A 46 -3.99 -5.32 -36.09
N GLU A 47 -4.26 -4.93 -34.84
CA GLU A 47 -3.94 -5.73 -33.65
C GLU A 47 -5.16 -6.51 -33.14
N LYS A 48 -5.04 -7.85 -33.07
CA LYS A 48 -6.10 -8.74 -32.58
C LYS A 48 -6.08 -8.80 -31.05
N VAL A 49 -7.00 -8.09 -30.40
CA VAL A 49 -7.22 -8.18 -28.95
C VAL A 49 -7.83 -9.54 -28.59
N PRO A 50 -7.40 -10.19 -27.49
CA PRO A 50 -8.08 -11.37 -26.97
C PRO A 50 -9.58 -11.09 -26.78
N PRO A 51 -10.46 -12.06 -27.11
CA PRO A 51 -11.90 -11.83 -27.10
C PRO A 51 -12.39 -11.45 -25.69
N VAL A 52 -12.89 -10.22 -25.56
CA VAL A 52 -13.50 -9.73 -24.31
C VAL A 52 -14.83 -10.47 -24.10
N ARG A 53 -14.80 -11.44 -23.20
CA ARG A 53 -15.94 -12.13 -22.57
C ARG A 53 -17.12 -12.48 -23.51
N ASN A 54 -16.92 -13.59 -24.21
CA ASN A 54 -17.88 -14.71 -24.28
C ASN A 54 -19.24 -14.53 -24.99
N ARG A 55 -19.34 -13.67 -26.00
CA ARG A 55 -20.54 -13.66 -26.87
C ARG A 55 -20.66 -14.96 -27.68
N ASP A 56 -19.55 -15.41 -28.26
CA ASP A 56 -19.52 -16.59 -29.12
C ASP A 56 -19.65 -17.90 -28.35
N TYR A 57 -19.16 -17.96 -27.11
CA TYR A 57 -19.29 -19.19 -26.34
C TYR A 57 -20.71 -19.41 -25.81
N ARG A 58 -21.49 -18.34 -25.58
CA ARG A 58 -22.90 -18.49 -25.20
C ARG A 58 -23.73 -19.04 -26.37
N ALA A 59 -23.38 -18.66 -27.61
CA ALA A 59 -23.99 -19.23 -28.82
C ALA A 59 -23.55 -20.69 -29.05
N LYS A 60 -22.25 -20.99 -28.93
CA LYS A 60 -21.71 -22.36 -29.05
C LYS A 60 -22.25 -23.30 -27.97
N MET A 61 -22.47 -22.82 -26.75
CA MET A 61 -23.08 -23.62 -25.68
C MET A 61 -24.56 -23.91 -25.94
N ARG A 62 -25.30 -23.00 -26.61
CA ARG A 62 -26.70 -23.21 -27.00
C ARG A 62 -26.83 -24.27 -28.09
N GLU A 63 -25.93 -24.29 -29.07
CA GLU A 63 -25.87 -25.35 -30.09
C GLU A 63 -25.39 -26.68 -29.51
N LYS A 64 -24.41 -26.67 -28.60
CA LYS A 64 -23.90 -27.87 -27.93
C LYS A 64 -24.95 -28.51 -27.01
N LYS A 65 -25.80 -27.71 -26.36
CA LYS A 65 -26.95 -28.22 -25.58
C LYS A 65 -28.00 -28.88 -26.49
N LYS A 66 -28.29 -28.27 -27.64
CA LYS A 66 -29.22 -28.83 -28.64
C LYS A 66 -28.72 -30.14 -29.27
N LYS A 67 -27.40 -30.32 -29.39
CA LYS A 67 -26.77 -31.58 -29.85
C LYS A 67 -26.65 -32.65 -28.76
N LYS A 68 -26.53 -32.27 -27.48
CA LYS A 68 -26.35 -33.22 -26.37
C LYS A 68 -27.65 -33.88 -25.90
N GLU A 69 -28.81 -33.30 -26.24
CA GLU A 69 -30.12 -33.93 -26.03
C GLU A 69 -30.46 -35.01 -27.09
N LEU A 70 -29.64 -35.12 -28.15
CA LEU A 70 -29.86 -36.04 -29.28
C LEU A 70 -28.94 -37.29 -29.30
N ALA A 71 -27.98 -37.40 -28.38
CA ALA A 71 -27.04 -38.54 -28.35
C ALA A 71 -26.84 -39.03 -26.92
N GLY A 72 -27.60 -40.06 -26.54
CA GLY A 72 -27.38 -40.84 -25.33
C GLY A 72 -26.38 -41.98 -25.56
N ASP A 73 -25.70 -42.32 -24.46
CA ASP A 73 -24.94 -43.53 -24.12
C ASP A 73 -23.79 -44.04 -25.02
N GLY A 74 -22.67 -44.38 -24.37
CA GLY A 74 -21.60 -45.17 -24.98
C GLY A 74 -20.21 -44.93 -24.37
N ASP A 75 -19.80 -45.86 -23.52
CA ASP A 75 -18.46 -46.01 -22.92
C ASP A 75 -17.38 -46.45 -23.93
N SER A 76 -16.12 -46.21 -23.58
CA SER A 76 -14.88 -46.94 -23.92
C SER A 76 -13.68 -46.10 -24.43
N LYS A 77 -12.52 -46.55 -23.92
CA LYS A 77 -11.14 -46.07 -24.02
C LYS A 77 -10.62 -45.92 -25.45
N THR A 78 -9.68 -45.00 -25.69
CA THR A 78 -8.33 -45.31 -26.23
C THR A 78 -7.41 -44.07 -26.27
N GLU A 79 -6.12 -44.36 -26.18
CA GLU A 79 -4.95 -43.49 -26.18
C GLU A 79 -4.69 -42.86 -27.56
N ALA A 80 -4.20 -41.61 -27.59
CA ALA A 80 -3.32 -41.09 -28.65
C ALA A 80 -2.67 -39.76 -28.20
N ALA A 81 -1.34 -39.72 -28.25
CA ALA A 81 -0.52 -38.56 -27.97
C ALA A 81 -0.67 -37.46 -29.03
N SER A 82 -0.73 -36.18 -28.61
CA SER A 82 -0.20 -35.04 -29.38
C SER A 82 -0.14 -33.79 -28.52
N GLN A 83 1.01 -33.11 -28.59
CA GLN A 83 1.35 -31.72 -28.19
C GLN A 83 0.69 -31.20 -26.91
N ALA A 84 1.52 -30.84 -25.90
CA ALA A 84 1.13 -30.35 -24.57
C ALA A 84 0.10 -29.20 -24.63
N SER A 85 -1.15 -29.57 -24.82
CA SER A 85 -2.28 -28.68 -24.76
C SER A 85 -2.52 -28.38 -23.29
N ARG A 86 -2.59 -27.09 -22.96
CA ARG A 86 -2.96 -26.59 -21.62
C ARG A 86 -4.03 -27.50 -21.01
N ILE A 87 -3.68 -28.21 -19.94
CA ILE A 87 -4.62 -29.10 -19.25
C ILE A 87 -5.84 -28.26 -18.87
N LYS A 88 -7.01 -28.71 -19.31
CA LYS A 88 -8.27 -28.00 -19.08
C LYS A 88 -8.57 -28.03 -17.58
N SER A 89 -9.03 -26.90 -17.03
CA SER A 89 -9.22 -26.71 -15.58
C SER A 89 -10.25 -27.64 -14.92
N TYR A 90 -11.02 -28.40 -15.71
CA TYR A 90 -12.04 -29.32 -15.22
C TYR A 90 -11.65 -30.81 -15.38
N ASP A 91 -10.48 -31.11 -15.92
CA ASP A 91 -10.03 -32.48 -16.17
C ASP A 91 -9.13 -33.00 -15.04
N TYR A 92 -9.73 -33.22 -13.87
CA TYR A 92 -9.02 -33.59 -12.64
C TYR A 92 -8.17 -34.85 -12.76
N ARG A 93 -8.59 -35.83 -13.57
CA ARG A 93 -7.82 -37.07 -13.81
C ARG A 93 -6.51 -36.85 -14.57
N SER A 94 -6.45 -35.79 -15.38
CA SER A 94 -5.23 -35.40 -16.09
C SER A 94 -4.29 -34.59 -15.18
N TRP A 95 -4.84 -33.86 -14.19
CA TRP A 95 -4.06 -33.17 -13.16
C TRP A 95 -3.39 -34.13 -12.18
N ASP A 96 -4.05 -35.22 -11.78
CA ASP A 96 -3.45 -36.24 -10.90
C ASP A 96 -2.22 -36.94 -11.52
N LYS A 97 -2.08 -36.89 -12.84
CA LYS A 97 -0.97 -37.49 -13.59
C LYS A 97 0.06 -36.45 -14.04
N PHE A 98 -0.17 -35.17 -13.74
CA PHE A 98 0.72 -34.10 -14.15
C PHE A 98 1.87 -33.98 -13.16
N ASP A 99 3.09 -34.17 -13.67
CA ASP A 99 4.30 -34.18 -12.88
C ASP A 99 4.89 -32.76 -12.84
N VAL A 100 4.61 -32.05 -11.75
CA VAL A 100 4.96 -30.64 -11.59
C VAL A 100 6.48 -30.47 -11.45
N ASP A 101 7.14 -31.39 -10.76
CA ASP A 101 8.58 -31.33 -10.48
C ASP A 101 9.38 -31.49 -11.78
N LYS A 102 8.91 -32.35 -12.68
CA LYS A 102 9.52 -32.52 -14.01
C LYS A 102 9.42 -31.26 -14.87
N VAL A 103 8.31 -30.53 -14.80
CA VAL A 103 8.11 -29.29 -15.57
C VAL A 103 8.95 -28.14 -15.01
N LEU A 104 9.10 -28.08 -13.69
CA LEU A 104 10.01 -27.13 -13.04
C LEU A 104 11.45 -27.36 -13.49
N GLU A 105 11.91 -28.62 -13.51
CA GLU A 105 13.26 -28.93 -13.99
C GLU A 105 13.48 -28.61 -15.48
N GLU A 106 12.45 -28.68 -16.31
CA GLU A 106 12.53 -28.31 -17.73
C GLU A 106 12.59 -26.79 -17.90
N LEU A 107 11.84 -26.03 -17.10
CA LEU A 107 11.89 -24.55 -17.09
C LEU A 107 13.23 -24.03 -16.58
N ASP A 108 13.77 -24.62 -15.51
CA ASP A 108 15.06 -24.22 -14.94
C ASP A 108 16.23 -24.52 -15.91
N LYS A 109 16.07 -25.51 -16.81
CA LYS A 109 17.07 -25.84 -17.86
C LYS A 109 16.97 -24.92 -19.08
N GLU A 110 15.85 -24.23 -19.30
CA GLU A 110 15.65 -23.30 -20.42
C GLU A 110 16.06 -21.85 -20.09
N GLU A 111 16.43 -21.53 -18.84
CA GLU A 111 16.83 -20.18 -18.39
C GLU A 111 18.32 -19.81 -18.57
N GLU A 112 19.10 -20.47 -19.44
CA GLU A 112 20.43 -19.96 -19.86
C GLU A 112 20.33 -18.94 -21.02
N SER A 113 19.86 -17.72 -20.70
CA SER A 113 20.08 -16.38 -21.36
C SER A 113 19.28 -15.97 -22.63
N PRO A 114 19.12 -14.64 -22.93
CA PRO A 114 19.34 -13.43 -22.12
C PRO A 114 18.11 -12.48 -22.01
N ALA A 115 18.00 -11.84 -20.84
CA ALA A 115 17.50 -10.49 -20.59
C ALA A 115 16.25 -9.97 -21.35
N ASP A 116 15.12 -9.95 -20.66
CA ASP A 116 14.17 -8.84 -20.79
C ASP A 116 13.92 -8.28 -19.38
N SER A 117 14.85 -7.41 -18.98
CA SER A 117 14.81 -6.63 -17.75
C SER A 117 13.68 -5.61 -17.86
N ASN A 118 12.45 -6.02 -17.55
CA ASN A 118 11.45 -5.10 -17.05
C ASN A 118 11.71 -4.93 -15.55
N GLU A 119 12.83 -4.27 -15.23
CA GLU A 119 13.07 -3.67 -13.92
C GLU A 119 12.03 -2.55 -13.77
N SER A 120 10.84 -2.95 -13.33
CA SER A 120 9.93 -2.05 -12.65
C SER A 120 10.64 -1.64 -11.38
N ASP A 121 11.29 -0.49 -11.46
CA ASP A 121 11.86 0.29 -10.36
C ASP A 121 10.75 0.68 -9.37
N SER A 122 10.17 -0.32 -8.69
CA SER A 122 9.88 -0.15 -7.28
C SER A 122 11.23 -0.36 -6.63
N GLU A 123 11.88 0.71 -6.21
CA GLU A 123 12.85 0.62 -5.13
C GLU A 123 12.16 -0.17 -4.01
N ASP A 124 12.36 -1.48 -3.98
CA ASP A 124 12.31 -2.28 -2.77
C ASP A 124 13.47 -1.70 -1.95
N THR A 125 13.25 -0.52 -1.35
CA THR A 125 13.99 -0.11 -0.18
C THR A 125 13.84 -1.30 0.73
N ALA A 126 14.87 -2.14 0.81
CA ALA A 126 14.81 -3.40 1.54
C ALA A 126 14.46 -3.02 2.97
N VAL A 127 13.17 -3.13 3.29
CA VAL A 127 12.64 -2.67 4.57
C VAL A 127 13.10 -3.73 5.55
N ASP A 128 14.22 -3.48 6.21
CA ASP A 128 14.79 -4.39 7.19
C ASP A 128 13.94 -4.31 8.48
N ALA A 129 12.70 -4.78 8.41
CA ALA A 129 11.74 -4.69 9.51
C ALA A 129 12.29 -5.35 10.78
N GLU A 130 13.04 -6.45 10.65
CA GLU A 130 13.72 -7.12 11.77
C GLU A 130 14.78 -6.23 12.42
N LYS A 131 15.60 -5.54 11.62
CA LYS A 131 16.62 -4.61 12.09
C LYS A 131 15.99 -3.40 12.77
N ALA A 132 14.91 -2.87 12.21
CA ALA A 132 14.14 -1.79 12.81
C ALA A 132 13.55 -2.18 14.17
N LEU A 133 13.00 -3.40 14.29
CA LEU A 133 12.52 -3.95 15.55
C LEU A 133 13.65 -4.14 16.57
N ALA A 134 14.81 -4.64 16.15
CA ALA A 134 15.97 -4.80 17.02
C ALA A 134 16.46 -3.44 17.56
N GLU A 135 16.58 -2.43 16.71
CA GLU A 135 16.98 -1.08 17.14
C GLU A 135 15.92 -0.41 18.02
N LYS A 136 14.63 -0.65 17.77
CA LYS A 136 13.53 -0.21 18.63
C LYS A 136 13.66 -0.80 20.04
N GLU A 137 13.93 -2.09 20.18
CA GLU A 137 14.09 -2.72 21.49
C GLU A 137 15.34 -2.21 22.22
N LYS A 138 16.48 -2.06 21.53
CA LYS A 138 17.67 -1.40 22.10
C LYS A 138 17.37 0.02 22.57
N GLY A 139 16.65 0.80 21.78
CA GLY A 139 16.19 2.14 22.18
C GLY A 139 15.28 2.12 23.40
N ASN A 140 14.43 1.09 23.55
CA ASN A 140 13.58 0.92 24.73
C ASN A 140 14.40 0.59 25.98
N GLU A 141 15.48 -0.18 25.86
CA GLU A 141 16.42 -0.48 26.95
C GLU A 141 17.11 0.80 27.43
N PHE A 142 17.73 1.57 26.52
CA PHE A 142 18.34 2.86 26.86
C PHE A 142 17.35 3.85 27.48
N PHE A 143 16.09 3.84 27.02
CA PHE A 143 15.03 4.68 27.58
C PHE A 143 14.71 4.30 29.04
N LYS A 144 14.70 3.00 29.36
CA LYS A 144 14.51 2.51 30.75
C LYS A 144 15.68 2.88 31.64
N ASP A 145 16.90 2.85 31.10
CA ASP A 145 18.14 3.23 31.80
C ASP A 145 18.28 4.74 31.99
N GLY A 146 17.38 5.55 31.41
CA GLY A 146 17.42 7.01 31.48
C GLY A 146 18.40 7.68 30.52
N LYS A 147 19.03 6.91 29.63
CA LYS A 147 19.94 7.41 28.58
C LYS A 147 19.15 7.81 27.34
N TYR A 148 18.52 8.97 27.40
CA TYR A 148 17.59 9.40 26.36
C TYR A 148 18.25 9.79 25.03
N ASP A 149 19.48 10.31 25.06
CA ASP A 149 20.20 10.67 23.83
C ASP A 149 20.59 9.40 23.02
N ASP A 150 21.14 8.38 23.69
CA ASP A 150 21.45 7.08 23.06
C ASP A 150 20.19 6.41 22.48
N ALA A 151 19.06 6.50 23.20
CA ALA A 151 17.78 5.99 22.73
C ALA A 151 17.33 6.68 21.43
N ILE A 152 17.54 8.00 21.29
CA ILE A 152 17.21 8.76 20.09
C ILE A 152 18.02 8.28 18.88
N GLU A 153 19.30 7.99 19.07
CA GLU A 153 20.17 7.46 18.02
C GLU A 153 19.70 6.07 17.56
N CYS A 154 19.37 5.17 18.50
CA CYS A 154 18.78 3.87 18.19
C CYS A 154 17.48 4.00 17.39
N TYR A 155 16.54 4.85 17.82
CA TYR A 155 15.30 5.05 17.07
C TYR A 155 15.54 5.65 15.69
N THR A 156 16.52 6.55 15.54
CA THR A 156 16.86 7.14 14.24
C THR A 156 17.46 6.10 13.29
N ARG A 157 18.33 5.21 13.79
CA ARG A 157 18.81 4.05 13.02
C ARG A 157 17.67 3.10 12.64
N GLY A 158 16.72 2.89 13.55
CA GLY A 158 15.51 2.10 13.27
C GLY A 158 14.64 2.72 12.18
N MET A 159 14.46 4.05 12.19
CA MET A 159 13.67 4.75 11.16
C MET A 159 14.34 4.72 9.78
N ALA A 160 15.66 4.64 9.73
CA ALA A 160 16.38 4.46 8.47
C ALA A 160 16.24 3.03 7.91
N ALA A 161 16.01 2.04 8.78
CA ALA A 161 15.78 0.65 8.38
C ALA A 161 14.31 0.39 7.99
N ASP A 162 13.36 1.00 8.70
CA ASP A 162 11.93 0.93 8.41
C ASP A 162 11.30 2.34 8.46
N PRO A 163 11.22 3.02 7.31
CA PRO A 163 10.63 4.36 7.21
C PRO A 163 9.11 4.39 7.42
N TYR A 164 8.42 3.24 7.32
CA TYR A 164 6.96 3.17 7.30
C TYR A 164 6.34 2.97 8.69
N ASN A 165 7.15 2.66 9.70
CA ASN A 165 6.67 2.33 11.02
C ASN A 165 6.40 3.57 11.91
N PRO A 166 5.15 3.85 12.31
CA PRO A 166 4.79 5.03 13.11
C PRO A 166 5.26 4.94 14.58
N VAL A 167 5.64 3.76 15.06
CA VAL A 167 6.03 3.53 16.46
C VAL A 167 7.39 4.16 16.75
N LEU A 168 8.34 4.03 15.83
CA LEU A 168 9.71 4.54 15.96
C LEU A 168 9.77 6.07 16.17
N PRO A 169 9.19 6.93 15.28
CA PRO A 169 9.18 8.37 15.50
C PRO A 169 8.41 8.73 16.77
N THR A 170 7.35 7.99 17.12
CA THR A 170 6.59 8.25 18.33
C THR A 170 7.42 7.98 19.60
N ASN A 171 8.23 6.92 19.62
CA ASN A 171 9.13 6.60 20.74
C ASN A 171 10.30 7.59 20.82
N ARG A 172 10.84 8.02 19.68
CA ARG A 172 11.81 9.11 19.61
C ARG A 172 11.26 10.42 20.19
N ALA A 173 10.02 10.78 19.85
CA ALA A 173 9.31 11.92 20.42
C ALA A 173 9.21 11.86 21.95
N THR A 174 9.07 10.68 22.53
CA THR A 174 9.01 10.51 24.00
C THR A 174 10.36 10.74 24.66
N SER A 175 11.42 10.29 24.01
CA SER A 175 12.80 10.56 24.44
C SER A 175 13.08 12.07 24.41
N PHE A 176 12.67 12.76 23.34
CA PHE A 176 12.72 14.23 23.27
C PHE A 176 11.87 14.92 24.34
N PHE A 177 10.71 14.35 24.67
CA PHE A 177 9.85 14.87 25.74
C PHE A 177 10.56 14.81 27.11
N ARG A 178 11.31 13.74 27.39
CA ARG A 178 12.12 13.61 28.61
C ARG A 178 13.26 14.62 28.64
N LEU A 179 13.86 14.92 27.48
CA LEU A 179 14.89 15.95 27.31
C LEU A 179 14.33 17.39 27.25
N LYS A 180 13.03 17.59 27.44
CA LYS A 180 12.34 18.89 27.35
C LYS A 180 12.46 19.58 25.97
N LYS A 181 12.74 18.82 24.92
CA LYS A 181 12.81 19.29 23.52
C LYS A 181 11.44 19.14 22.84
N TYR A 182 10.45 19.89 23.33
CA TYR A 182 9.04 19.70 22.94
C TYR A 182 8.73 20.03 21.47
N ALA A 183 9.45 20.98 20.87
CA ALA A 183 9.26 21.35 19.46
C ALA A 183 9.62 20.21 18.50
N VAL A 184 10.73 19.52 18.78
CA VAL A 184 11.17 18.36 17.97
C VAL A 184 10.27 17.15 18.23
N ALA A 185 9.79 16.98 19.46
CA ALA A 185 8.79 15.96 19.76
C ALA A 185 7.48 16.20 18.97
N GLU A 186 7.06 17.46 18.79
CA GLU A 186 5.88 17.81 17.97
C GLU A 186 6.08 17.40 16.50
N SER A 187 7.25 17.67 15.91
CA SER A 187 7.53 17.26 14.52
C SER A 187 7.55 15.75 14.34
N ASP A 188 8.13 15.01 15.27
CA ASP A 188 8.15 13.53 15.23
C ASP A 188 6.74 12.94 15.36
N CYS A 189 5.88 13.54 16.19
CA CYS A 189 4.48 13.11 16.27
C CYS A 189 3.71 13.42 14.97
N ASN A 190 3.99 14.53 14.29
CA ASN A 190 3.38 14.83 12.99
C ASN A 190 3.81 13.83 11.93
N LEU A 191 5.08 13.41 11.93
CA LEU A 191 5.58 12.35 11.05
C LEU A 191 4.85 11.03 11.32
N ALA A 192 4.72 10.63 12.59
CA ALA A 192 3.99 9.42 12.96
C ALA A 192 2.52 9.43 12.49
N ILE A 193 1.86 10.59 12.57
CA ILE A 193 0.47 10.78 12.10
C ILE A 193 0.38 10.74 10.56
N ALA A 194 1.41 11.22 9.86
CA ALA A 194 1.48 11.15 8.41
C ALA A 194 1.67 9.70 7.92
N LEU A 195 2.39 8.88 8.69
CA LEU A 195 2.56 7.44 8.41
C LEU A 195 1.30 6.64 8.74
N ASP A 196 0.73 6.84 9.93
CA ASP A 196 -0.52 6.20 10.35
C ASP A 196 -1.46 7.21 11.01
N SER A 197 -2.50 7.58 10.27
CA SER A 197 -3.51 8.54 10.71
C SER A 197 -4.36 8.03 11.87
N ASN A 198 -4.41 6.72 12.11
CA ASN A 198 -5.17 6.08 13.19
C ASN A 198 -4.33 5.85 14.45
N TYR A 199 -3.06 6.26 14.44
CA TYR A 199 -2.16 6.04 15.56
C TYR A 199 -2.40 7.02 16.71
N PHE A 200 -3.39 6.72 17.56
CA PHE A 200 -3.85 7.57 18.67
C PHE A 200 -2.73 7.99 19.65
N LYS A 201 -1.70 7.15 19.85
CA LYS A 201 -0.57 7.46 20.73
C LYS A 201 0.23 8.68 20.24
N ALA A 202 0.35 8.88 18.93
CA ALA A 202 1.01 10.06 18.38
C ALA A 202 0.19 11.33 18.61
N TYR A 203 -1.13 11.29 18.44
CA TYR A 203 -2.00 12.44 18.76
C TYR A 203 -1.95 12.83 20.24
N ALA A 204 -1.98 11.84 21.14
CA ALA A 204 -1.88 12.09 22.58
C ALA A 204 -0.53 12.74 22.96
N ARG A 205 0.58 12.26 22.39
CA ARG A 205 1.93 12.83 22.60
C ARG A 205 2.08 14.21 21.98
N ARG A 206 1.49 14.44 20.80
CA ARG A 206 1.43 15.77 20.15
C ARG A 206 0.66 16.78 20.99
N GLY A 207 -0.51 16.39 21.50
CA GLY A 207 -1.32 17.22 22.40
C GLY A 207 -0.53 17.62 23.65
N ALA A 208 0.17 16.66 24.27
CA ALA A 208 1.01 16.92 25.43
C ALA A 208 2.17 17.88 25.12
N ALA A 209 2.87 17.69 24.00
CA ALA A 209 3.95 18.59 23.57
C ALA A 209 3.44 20.02 23.32
N ARG A 210 2.32 20.17 22.62
CA ARG A 210 1.68 21.48 22.34
C ARG A 210 1.20 22.18 23.60
N PHE A 211 0.66 21.43 24.56
CA PHE A 211 0.24 21.96 25.85
C PHE A 211 1.41 22.60 26.61
N VAL A 212 2.57 21.93 26.65
CA VAL A 212 3.79 22.47 27.28
C VAL A 212 4.33 23.68 26.52
N LEU A 213 4.20 23.68 25.18
CA LEU A 213 4.55 24.82 24.33
C LEU A 213 3.54 25.99 24.40
N LYS A 214 2.50 25.90 25.26
CA LYS A 214 1.42 26.91 25.40
C LYS A 214 0.61 27.14 24.13
N LYS A 215 0.60 26.18 23.21
CA LYS A 215 -0.26 26.18 22.02
C LYS A 215 -1.57 25.46 22.36
N TYR A 216 -2.46 26.12 23.09
CA TYR A 216 -3.65 25.49 23.66
C TYR A 216 -4.69 25.10 22.60
N GLU A 217 -4.98 25.96 21.62
CA GLU A 217 -5.94 25.65 20.54
C GLU A 217 -5.55 24.39 19.75
N PRO A 218 -4.31 24.28 19.20
CA PRO A 218 -3.92 23.09 18.44
C PRO A 218 -3.69 21.86 19.33
N ALA A 219 -3.54 22.03 20.64
CA ALA A 219 -3.50 20.91 21.59
C ALA A 219 -4.91 20.33 21.80
N LEU A 220 -5.92 21.19 21.91
CA LEU A 220 -7.32 20.81 22.03
C LEU A 220 -7.78 19.99 20.82
N GLU A 221 -7.45 20.44 19.61
CA GLU A 221 -7.72 19.68 18.38
C GLU A 221 -7.10 18.28 18.41
N ALA A 222 -5.85 18.16 18.87
CA ALA A 222 -5.15 16.88 18.95
C ALA A 222 -5.78 15.95 20.00
N TYR A 223 -6.23 16.47 21.15
CA TYR A 223 -6.94 15.68 22.15
C TYR A 223 -8.36 15.31 21.70
N CYS A 224 -9.06 16.21 21.02
CA CYS A 224 -10.37 15.95 20.43
C CYS A 224 -10.29 14.83 19.40
N ALA A 225 -9.26 14.80 18.54
CA ALA A 225 -9.04 13.70 17.61
C ALA A 225 -8.96 12.35 18.34
N VAL A 226 -8.17 12.25 19.42
CA VAL A 226 -8.08 11.02 20.24
C VAL A 226 -9.44 10.62 20.83
N LEU A 227 -10.24 11.58 21.30
CA LEU A 227 -11.54 11.30 21.93
C LEU A 227 -12.63 10.90 20.94
N LEU A 228 -12.60 11.48 19.72
CA LEU A 228 -13.55 11.17 18.65
C LEU A 228 -13.38 9.75 18.10
N ASP A 229 -12.15 9.22 18.13
CA ASP A 229 -11.87 7.83 17.76
C ASP A 229 -12.34 6.83 18.84
N PHE A 230 -12.34 7.22 20.13
CA PHE A 230 -12.79 6.37 21.23
C PHE A 230 -14.31 6.34 21.44
N ASN A 231 -15.02 7.37 20.98
CA ASN A 231 -16.48 7.39 20.93
C ASN A 231 -16.93 8.40 19.88
N LEU A 232 -17.78 7.94 18.95
CA LEU A 232 -18.77 8.77 18.25
C LEU A 232 -18.36 9.43 16.91
N TYR A 233 -17.70 8.69 16.01
CA TYR A 233 -17.60 9.11 14.59
C TYR A 233 -18.98 9.25 13.89
N PHE A 234 -20.08 8.76 14.50
CA PHE A 234 -21.43 8.84 13.93
C PHE A 234 -22.27 10.06 14.34
N CYS A 235 -22.04 10.72 15.50
CA CYS A 235 -22.91 11.84 15.90
C CYS A 235 -22.36 13.23 15.59
N LEU A 236 -21.04 13.45 15.54
CA LEU A 236 -20.55 14.83 15.39
C LEU A 236 -20.60 15.34 13.93
N ARG A 237 -20.50 14.45 12.94
CA ARG A 237 -20.65 14.82 11.53
C ARG A 237 -22.10 15.14 11.12
N ALA A 238 -23.09 14.69 11.91
CA ALA A 238 -24.49 15.11 11.75
C ALA A 238 -24.78 16.48 12.40
N ARG A 239 -23.94 16.96 13.32
CA ARG A 239 -24.21 18.19 14.09
C ARG A 239 -23.56 19.46 13.54
N PHE A 240 -22.58 19.35 12.64
CA PHE A 240 -21.95 20.52 12.02
C PHE A 240 -22.60 20.94 10.68
N SER A 241 -23.49 20.11 10.11
CA SER A 241 -24.21 20.43 8.86
C SER A 241 -25.68 20.83 9.07
N ALA A 242 -26.25 20.62 10.26
CA ALA A 242 -27.65 20.91 10.53
C ALA A 242 -27.78 22.02 11.57
N GLY A 243 -27.56 23.26 11.14
CA GLY A 243 -28.13 24.41 11.81
C GLY A 243 -29.65 24.41 11.58
N ALA A 244 -30.40 23.63 12.35
CA ALA A 244 -31.85 23.78 12.49
C ALA A 244 -32.40 22.91 13.63
N SER A 245 -33.01 23.59 14.58
CA SER A 245 -33.88 23.13 15.67
C SER A 245 -34.70 21.86 15.38
N THR A 246 -34.20 20.68 15.71
CA THR A 246 -35.04 19.52 16.09
C THR A 246 -34.22 18.52 16.91
N TRP A 247 -34.61 18.32 18.17
CA TRP A 247 -34.09 17.25 19.02
C TRP A 247 -34.81 15.95 18.66
N LEU A 248 -34.26 15.18 17.74
CA LEU A 248 -34.67 13.78 17.56
C LEU A 248 -33.69 12.89 18.33
N LEU A 249 -34.14 12.42 19.50
CA LEU A 249 -33.53 11.28 20.19
C LEU A 249 -33.64 10.06 19.27
N CYS A 250 -32.52 9.63 18.70
CA CYS A 250 -32.42 8.31 18.08
C CYS A 250 -32.07 7.29 19.17
N SER A 251 -33.09 6.59 19.66
CA SER A 251 -32.98 5.44 20.56
C SER A 251 -32.21 4.30 19.89
N CYS A 252 -30.89 4.21 20.11
CA CYS A 252 -30.14 3.00 19.83
C CYS A 252 -30.14 2.09 21.07
N HIS A 253 -31.14 1.22 21.09
CA HIS A 253 -31.31 0.11 22.01
C HIS A 253 -30.16 -0.90 21.83
N PRO A 254 -29.40 -1.27 22.88
CA PRO A 254 -28.43 -2.34 22.78
C PRO A 254 -29.15 -3.69 23.00
N GLN A 255 -29.25 -4.50 21.95
CA GLN A 255 -29.58 -5.93 22.09
C GLN A 255 -28.40 -6.63 22.81
N ARG A 256 -28.50 -6.77 24.13
CA ARG A 256 -27.65 -7.65 24.95
C ARG A 256 -28.35 -9.00 25.14
N ARG A 257 -27.69 -10.05 24.65
CA ARG A 257 -27.55 -11.41 25.22
C ARG A 257 -28.78 -12.01 25.92
N LYS A 258 -29.35 -13.04 25.28
CA LYS A 258 -30.00 -14.15 25.98
C LYS A 258 -28.96 -14.85 26.88
N VAL A 259 -29.19 -14.84 28.18
CA VAL A 259 -28.79 -15.89 29.14
C VAL A 259 -30.02 -16.14 30.01
N GLU A 260 -30.37 -17.42 30.12
CA GLU A 260 -31.55 -17.99 30.78
C GLU A 260 -31.58 -17.76 32.30
N SER A 261 -32.78 -17.69 32.91
CA SER A 261 -33.19 -18.51 34.08
C SER A 261 -34.47 -18.00 34.75
N SER A 262 -35.38 -18.94 35.02
CA SER A 262 -36.63 -18.90 35.82
C SER A 262 -37.93 -18.65 35.05
#